data_AF-A0A349VIJ7-F1
#
_entry.id   AF-A0A349VIJ7-F1
#
_cell.length_a   1.000
_cell.length_b   1.000
_cell.length_c   1.000
_cell.angle_alpha   90.00
_cell.angle_beta   90.00
_cell.angle_gamma   90.00
#
_symmetry.space_group_name_H-M   'P 1'
#
loop_
_entity.id
_entity.type
_entity.pdbx_description
1 polymer ?
#
loop_
_entity_poly.entity_id
_entity_poly.type
_entity_poly.pdbx_seq_one_letter_code
_entity_poly.pdbx_strand_id
1 'polypeptide(L)'
;TNLADDLAIALRVPSVRIVAPIPGKNSVGVEVPNTDRQMVRLREVMEETHAKSRSMKIPIYLGKDVGGNPMAVDLATMPHLLIAGRTGTGKSVCLNSIIVSMLMTRRPDEVRMLMIDPKMVELTPYKSLPHLMHPVVTDMKKAEAILAWAVDKMEQRYTLLARAGVRHLTQYNSLGRDEILKRIQPESEEEADAIPTTMPFIVMIADEIADMMMTAGKEIEQYIIRLAQKSRAVGIHLILATQKPTVDVITGLIKSNLPARIAFQVASRTDSRVVLDECGAERLLGNGDMLFLSPGTSLTQRGQGTFVSDDEIGRVMATVGTAEPQYAKELVNLQPAPSGDSATKGPVVKDRDELYAAAVEVVIREGRGSVSLLQRALGVGYGRGARMIDFMAEDGIVGQYAGSQAREVLMTMDEWAAAQGEEPIPPDPPPRRLKINPHAEETADDDSVEEETTPDDEDPSLIAEADDEDEDVDEDAESEEEDGDDEDEYEYVYEDEEETDEEEGEYEEDV
;
A
#
# COMPACT_ATOMS: atom_id res chain seq x y z
N THR A 1 -33.67 16.64 -3.98
CA THR A 1 -32.91 15.84 -4.97
C THR A 1 -33.46 15.94 -6.38
N ASN A 2 -34.79 16.00 -6.59
CA ASN A 2 -35.40 16.11 -7.93
C ASN A 2 -35.11 17.43 -8.68
N LEU A 3 -35.02 18.57 -7.97
CA LEU A 3 -34.87 19.88 -8.63
C LEU A 3 -33.61 20.04 -9.49
N ALA A 4 -32.49 19.40 -9.10
CA ALA A 4 -31.25 19.52 -9.87
C ALA A 4 -31.33 18.79 -11.23
N ASP A 5 -32.03 17.65 -11.25
CA ASP A 5 -32.21 16.86 -12.47
C ASP A 5 -33.25 17.55 -13.38
N ASP A 6 -34.34 18.08 -12.80
CA ASP A 6 -35.32 18.91 -13.51
C ASP A 6 -34.68 20.16 -14.13
N LEU A 7 -33.79 20.83 -13.39
CA LEU A 7 -33.07 22.00 -13.86
C LEU A 7 -32.07 21.65 -14.97
N ALA A 8 -31.38 20.51 -14.87
CA ALA A 8 -30.49 20.03 -15.92
C ALA A 8 -31.26 19.76 -17.23
N ILE A 9 -32.45 19.15 -17.14
CA ILE A 9 -33.35 18.93 -18.28
C ILE A 9 -33.81 20.27 -18.87
N ALA A 10 -34.26 21.21 -18.02
CA ALA A 10 -34.74 22.52 -18.46
C ALA A 10 -33.65 23.33 -19.18
N LEU A 11 -32.40 23.25 -18.70
CA LEU A 11 -31.24 23.94 -19.28
C LEU A 11 -30.58 23.16 -20.43
N ARG A 12 -31.01 21.92 -20.69
CA ARG A 12 -30.43 21.01 -21.71
C ARG A 12 -28.93 20.75 -21.50
N VAL A 13 -28.55 20.53 -20.24
CA VAL A 13 -27.17 20.23 -19.85
C VAL A 13 -27.10 18.82 -19.22
N PRO A 14 -25.94 18.14 -19.29
CA PRO A 14 -25.82 16.76 -18.79
C PRO A 14 -26.01 16.65 -17.27
N SER A 15 -25.56 17.66 -16.51
CA SER A 15 -25.77 17.73 -15.07
C SER A 15 -25.68 19.17 -14.59
N VAL A 16 -26.29 19.45 -13.43
CA VAL A 16 -26.20 20.71 -12.71
C VAL A 16 -25.79 20.41 -11.26
N ARG A 17 -24.87 21.20 -10.72
CA ARG A 17 -24.50 21.13 -9.30
C ARG A 17 -25.07 22.34 -8.57
N ILE A 18 -25.79 22.08 -7.48
CA ILE A 18 -26.37 23.10 -6.62
C ILE A 18 -25.50 23.17 -5.37
N VAL A 19 -24.99 24.36 -5.05
CA VAL A 19 -24.17 24.67 -3.89
C VAL A 19 -24.97 25.59 -2.98
N ALA A 20 -25.38 25.12 -1.82
CA ALA A 20 -26.20 25.89 -0.90
C ALA A 20 -25.72 25.65 0.55
N PRO A 21 -25.41 26.72 1.31
CA PRO A 21 -25.16 28.11 0.87
C PRO A 21 -23.78 28.27 0.20
N ILE A 22 -23.59 29.33 -0.59
CA ILE A 22 -22.23 29.74 -1.00
C ILE A 22 -21.50 30.28 0.25
N PRO A 23 -20.29 29.79 0.59
CA PRO A 23 -19.55 30.29 1.73
C PRO A 23 -19.43 31.81 1.74
N GLY A 24 -19.84 32.44 2.84
CA GLY A 24 -19.81 33.90 3.01
C GLY A 24 -20.91 34.67 2.27
N LYS A 25 -21.94 34.01 1.71
CA LYS A 25 -23.04 34.69 0.99
C LYS A 25 -24.41 34.06 1.29
N ASN A 26 -25.45 34.91 1.34
CA ASN A 26 -26.85 34.49 1.47
C ASN A 26 -27.47 34.09 0.11
N SER A 27 -26.76 33.29 -0.67
CA SER A 27 -27.15 32.92 -2.04
C SER A 27 -26.91 31.44 -2.32
N VAL A 28 -27.77 30.84 -3.15
CA VAL A 28 -27.59 29.50 -3.70
C VAL A 28 -26.82 29.58 -5.01
N GLY A 29 -25.73 28.83 -5.11
CA GLY A 29 -24.96 28.67 -6.33
C GLY A 29 -25.54 27.56 -7.21
N VAL A 30 -25.65 27.83 -8.51
CA VAL A 30 -26.04 26.83 -9.51
C VAL A 30 -24.93 26.78 -10.56
N GLU A 31 -24.14 25.72 -10.51
CA GLU A 31 -23.03 25.49 -11.43
C GLU A 31 -23.56 24.76 -12.67
N VAL A 32 -23.56 25.46 -13.80
CA VAL A 32 -24.02 24.97 -15.09
C VAL A 32 -22.81 24.77 -16.01
N PRO A 33 -22.66 23.61 -16.67
CA PRO A 33 -21.57 23.39 -17.61
C PRO A 33 -21.60 24.38 -18.77
N ASN A 34 -20.46 24.96 -19.10
CA ASN A 34 -20.30 25.74 -20.33
C ASN A 34 -20.51 24.84 -21.56
N THR A 35 -21.08 25.41 -22.63
CA THR A 35 -21.24 24.73 -23.92
C THR A 35 -19.89 24.35 -24.51
N ASP A 36 -18.95 25.31 -24.51
CA ASP A 36 -17.57 25.10 -24.94
C ASP A 36 -16.66 25.01 -23.71
N ARG A 37 -16.17 23.80 -23.43
CA ARG A 37 -15.27 23.57 -22.29
C ARG A 37 -13.84 23.91 -22.69
N GLN A 38 -13.21 24.80 -21.93
CA GLN A 38 -11.82 25.14 -22.11
C GLN A 38 -10.93 24.13 -21.38
N MET A 39 -9.88 23.67 -22.07
CA MET A 39 -8.89 22.77 -21.50
C MET A 39 -7.86 23.56 -20.70
N VAL A 40 -7.69 23.22 -19.42
CA VAL A 40 -6.69 23.84 -18.55
C VAL A 40 -5.35 23.14 -18.78
N ARG A 41 -4.34 23.86 -19.26
CA ARG A 41 -3.01 23.28 -19.53
C ARG A 41 -2.11 23.37 -18.29
N LEU A 42 -1.27 22.37 -18.05
CA LEU A 42 -0.33 22.38 -16.94
C LEU A 42 0.58 23.63 -16.96
N ARG A 43 1.11 23.98 -18.14
CA ARG A 43 1.97 25.16 -18.34
C ARG A 43 1.32 26.47 -17.89
N GLU A 44 0.05 26.65 -18.19
CA GLU A 44 -0.71 27.86 -17.85
C GLU A 44 -0.76 28.06 -16.32
N VAL A 45 -1.12 27.01 -15.58
CA VAL A 45 -1.16 27.04 -14.11
C VAL A 45 0.22 27.27 -13.52
N MET A 46 1.27 26.67 -14.10
CA MET A 46 2.65 26.88 -13.69
C MET A 46 3.11 28.33 -13.86
N GLU A 47 2.82 28.94 -15.01
CA GLU A 47 3.19 30.33 -15.32
C GLU A 47 2.45 31.31 -14.41
N GLU A 48 1.14 31.12 -14.20
CA GLU A 48 0.32 32.00 -13.35
C GLU A 48 0.69 31.91 -11.85
N THR A 49 1.17 30.76 -11.39
CA THR A 49 1.53 30.55 -9.97
C THR A 49 3.02 30.58 -9.69
N HIS A 50 3.85 30.92 -10.68
CA HIS A 50 5.31 30.85 -10.61
C HIS A 50 5.90 31.57 -9.38
N ALA A 51 5.41 32.76 -9.04
CA ALA A 51 5.90 33.50 -7.87
C ALA A 51 5.60 32.76 -6.55
N LYS A 52 4.38 32.21 -6.42
CA LYS A 52 3.92 31.48 -5.24
C LYS A 52 4.60 30.12 -5.12
N SER A 53 4.85 29.42 -6.23
CA SER A 53 5.43 28.07 -6.21
C SER A 53 6.91 28.03 -5.85
N ARG A 54 7.65 29.14 -5.96
CA ARG A 54 9.07 29.24 -5.55
C ARG A 54 9.30 29.01 -4.06
N SER A 55 8.35 29.35 -3.21
CA SER A 55 8.46 29.13 -1.75
C SER A 55 8.05 27.72 -1.32
N MET A 56 7.30 27.01 -2.16
CA MET A 56 6.86 25.64 -1.93
C MET A 56 8.05 24.68 -1.94
N LYS A 57 7.92 23.53 -1.27
CA LYS A 57 8.94 22.46 -1.29
C LYS A 57 8.64 21.42 -2.35
N ILE A 58 7.38 21.04 -2.52
CA ILE A 58 6.93 20.06 -3.52
C ILE A 58 5.65 20.63 -4.17
N PRO A 59 5.79 21.60 -5.10
CA PRO A 59 4.65 22.23 -5.73
C PRO A 59 3.92 21.24 -6.65
N ILE A 60 2.60 21.23 -6.54
CA ILE A 60 1.67 20.48 -7.39
C ILE A 60 0.70 21.48 -8.03
N TYR A 61 0.65 21.47 -9.35
CA TYR A 61 -0.22 22.36 -10.14
C TYR A 61 -1.51 21.61 -10.51
N LEU A 62 -2.50 21.70 -9.61
CA LEU A 62 -3.72 20.88 -9.68
C LEU A 62 -4.63 21.29 -10.84
N GLY A 63 -4.85 22.58 -11.07
CA GLY A 63 -5.90 23.01 -11.99
C GLY A 63 -6.26 24.48 -11.90
N LYS A 64 -7.49 24.79 -12.29
CA LYS A 64 -8.15 26.08 -12.05
C LYS A 64 -9.46 25.86 -11.31
N ASP A 65 -9.84 26.77 -10.43
CA ASP A 65 -11.15 26.72 -9.77
C ASP A 65 -12.28 27.12 -10.73
N VAL A 66 -13.52 27.09 -10.26
CA VAL A 66 -14.70 27.50 -11.05
C VAL A 66 -14.66 28.96 -11.53
N GLY A 67 -13.88 29.82 -10.89
CA GLY A 67 -13.65 31.21 -11.29
C GLY A 67 -12.48 31.38 -12.27
N GLY A 68 -11.77 30.30 -12.60
CA GLY A 68 -10.58 30.34 -13.46
C GLY A 68 -9.30 30.69 -12.72
N ASN A 69 -9.31 30.79 -11.38
CA ASN A 69 -8.11 31.08 -10.61
C ASN A 69 -7.23 29.83 -10.52
N PRO A 70 -5.90 29.96 -10.64
CA PRO A 70 -5.02 28.80 -10.63
C PRO A 70 -4.92 28.16 -9.24
N MET A 71 -5.01 26.84 -9.21
CA MET A 71 -4.90 26.00 -8.02
C MET A 71 -3.52 25.34 -7.99
N ALA A 72 -2.62 25.88 -7.15
CA ALA A 72 -1.33 25.29 -6.85
C ALA A 72 -1.17 25.07 -5.34
N VAL A 73 -0.73 23.88 -4.97
CA VAL A 73 -0.60 23.41 -3.58
C VAL A 73 0.79 22.82 -3.33
N ASP A 74 1.22 22.76 -2.07
CA ASP A 74 2.51 22.17 -1.68
C ASP A 74 2.29 20.85 -0.94
N LEU A 75 2.73 19.73 -1.53
CA LEU A 75 2.63 18.40 -0.91
C LEU A 75 3.38 18.34 0.43
N ALA A 76 4.43 19.13 0.66
CA ALA A 76 5.10 19.12 1.96
C ALA A 76 4.20 19.68 3.10
N THR A 77 3.29 20.60 2.76
CA THR A 77 2.30 21.15 3.70
C THR A 77 1.04 20.29 3.80
N MET A 78 0.76 19.55 2.73
CA MET A 78 -0.36 18.63 2.49
C MET A 78 0.21 17.20 2.40
N PRO A 79 0.67 16.60 3.51
CA PRO A 79 1.70 15.55 3.46
C PRO A 79 1.27 14.26 2.77
N HIS A 80 -0.02 13.96 2.76
CA HIS A 80 -0.58 12.75 2.15
C HIS A 80 -1.83 13.11 1.37
N LEU A 81 -1.95 12.53 0.18
CA LEU A 81 -3.01 12.82 -0.77
C LEU A 81 -3.69 11.51 -1.18
N LEU A 82 -5.02 11.48 -1.04
CA LEU A 82 -5.87 10.41 -1.57
C LEU A 82 -6.58 10.91 -2.84
N ILE A 83 -6.50 10.13 -3.92
CA ILE A 83 -7.12 10.45 -5.21
C ILE A 83 -8.09 9.32 -5.58
N ALA A 84 -9.34 9.64 -5.86
CA ALA A 84 -10.32 8.64 -6.26
C ALA A 84 -11.13 9.10 -7.46
N GLY A 85 -11.58 8.13 -8.27
CA GLY A 85 -12.45 8.39 -9.41
C GLY A 85 -12.49 7.20 -10.36
N ARG A 86 -13.61 7.00 -11.05
CA ARG A 86 -13.74 5.89 -12.00
C ARG A 86 -12.83 6.09 -13.21
N THR A 87 -12.58 5.03 -13.97
CA THR A 87 -11.78 5.07 -15.20
C THR A 87 -12.27 6.16 -16.17
N GLY A 88 -11.33 6.86 -16.81
CA GLY A 88 -11.63 7.88 -17.83
C GLY A 88 -12.11 9.24 -17.30
N THR A 89 -12.11 9.48 -15.99
CA THR A 89 -12.61 10.73 -15.40
C THR A 89 -11.55 11.80 -15.14
N GLY A 90 -10.27 11.44 -15.23
CA GLY A 90 -9.14 12.36 -15.03
C GLY A 90 -8.13 11.92 -13.97
N LYS A 91 -8.37 10.82 -13.24
CA LYS A 91 -7.46 10.28 -12.20
C LYS A 91 -6.02 10.11 -12.70
N SER A 92 -5.82 9.38 -13.79
CA SER A 92 -4.49 9.09 -14.34
C SER A 92 -3.79 10.35 -14.87
N VAL A 93 -4.55 11.23 -15.55
CA VAL A 93 -4.03 12.52 -16.02
C VAL A 93 -3.59 13.38 -14.83
N CYS A 94 -4.34 13.37 -13.73
CA CYS A 94 -3.96 14.08 -12.50
C CYS A 94 -2.67 13.53 -11.88
N LEU A 95 -2.53 12.20 -11.78
CA LEU A 95 -1.28 11.58 -11.33
C LEU A 95 -0.09 11.99 -12.21
N ASN A 96 -0.26 11.96 -13.53
CA ASN A 96 0.75 12.43 -14.47
C ASN A 96 1.09 13.91 -14.28
N SER A 97 0.08 14.77 -14.16
CA SER A 97 0.27 16.20 -13.89
C SER A 97 1.02 16.43 -12.57
N ILE A 98 0.74 15.66 -11.52
CA ILE A 98 1.47 15.72 -10.24
C ILE A 98 2.94 15.32 -10.42
N ILE A 99 3.21 14.20 -11.11
CA ILE A 99 4.59 13.74 -11.37
C ILE A 99 5.35 14.78 -12.18
N VAL A 100 4.77 15.27 -13.28
CA VAL A 100 5.39 16.29 -14.14
C VAL A 100 5.59 17.60 -13.35
N SER A 101 4.67 17.99 -12.47
CA SER A 101 4.85 19.16 -11.58
C SER A 101 6.15 19.07 -10.77
N MET A 102 6.43 17.89 -10.20
CA MET A 102 7.66 17.64 -9.45
C MET A 102 8.89 17.62 -10.36
N LEU A 103 8.83 16.95 -11.51
CA LEU A 103 9.96 16.88 -12.46
C LEU A 103 10.36 18.25 -13.01
N MET A 104 9.38 19.11 -13.23
CA MET A 104 9.60 20.47 -13.76
C MET A 104 10.11 21.45 -12.71
N THR A 105 10.10 21.08 -11.43
CA THR A 105 10.42 22.01 -10.32
C THR A 105 11.49 21.51 -9.35
N ARG A 106 11.78 20.21 -9.32
CA ARG A 106 12.67 19.60 -8.33
C ARG A 106 13.67 18.65 -8.95
N ARG A 107 14.90 18.75 -8.48
CA ARG A 107 15.99 17.84 -8.86
C ARG A 107 15.93 16.53 -8.05
N PRO A 108 16.61 15.46 -8.51
CA PRO A 108 16.69 14.18 -7.79
C PRO A 108 17.32 14.25 -6.39
N ASP A 109 18.13 15.26 -6.09
CA ASP A 109 18.69 15.51 -4.76
C ASP A 109 17.70 16.19 -3.80
N GLU A 110 16.63 16.80 -4.33
CA GLU A 110 15.57 17.46 -3.57
C GLU A 110 14.37 16.54 -3.35
N VAL A 111 13.96 15.78 -4.38
CA VAL A 111 12.82 14.86 -4.34
C VAL A 111 13.22 13.52 -4.95
N ARG A 112 12.90 12.44 -4.24
CA ARG A 112 13.03 11.07 -4.69
C ARG A 112 11.67 10.38 -4.69
N MET A 113 11.48 9.43 -5.60
CA MET A 113 10.19 8.81 -5.86
C MET A 113 10.23 7.29 -5.72
N LEU A 114 9.14 6.74 -5.21
CA LEU A 114 8.81 5.32 -5.24
C LEU A 114 7.47 5.18 -5.94
N MET A 115 7.41 4.34 -6.97
CA MET A 115 6.22 4.18 -7.81
C MET A 115 5.72 2.75 -7.76
N ILE A 116 4.44 2.57 -7.47
CA ILE A 116 3.74 1.28 -7.42
C ILE A 116 2.65 1.30 -8.48
N ASP A 117 2.80 0.44 -9.49
CA ASP A 117 1.89 0.28 -10.61
C ASP A 117 1.66 -1.22 -10.87
N PRO A 118 0.64 -1.83 -10.21
CA PRO A 118 0.31 -3.24 -10.38
C PRO A 118 0.01 -3.62 -11.84
N LYS A 119 -0.49 -2.68 -12.65
CA LYS A 119 -1.02 -2.92 -13.99
C LYS A 119 -0.03 -2.58 -15.10
N MET A 120 1.08 -1.93 -14.78
CA MET A 120 2.11 -1.48 -15.73
C MET A 120 1.55 -0.58 -16.85
N VAL A 121 0.53 0.23 -16.55
CA VAL A 121 -0.10 1.11 -17.54
C VAL A 121 0.33 2.56 -17.32
N GLU A 122 0.08 3.07 -16.12
CA GLU A 122 0.09 4.51 -15.86
C GLU A 122 1.49 5.04 -15.54
N LEU A 123 2.32 4.27 -14.83
CA LEU A 123 3.63 4.73 -14.36
C LEU A 123 4.80 4.20 -15.19
N THR A 124 4.54 3.30 -16.13
CA THR A 124 5.54 2.75 -17.07
C THR A 124 6.37 3.81 -17.82
N PRO A 125 5.80 4.95 -18.28
CA PRO A 125 6.57 6.01 -18.95
C PRO A 125 7.73 6.55 -18.11
N TYR A 126 7.68 6.43 -16.78
CA TYR A 126 8.64 7.03 -15.85
C TYR A 126 9.79 6.11 -15.43
N LYS A 127 9.90 4.90 -16.00
CA LYS A 127 10.88 3.86 -15.60
C LYS A 127 12.36 4.31 -15.59
N SER A 128 12.71 5.35 -16.34
CA SER A 128 14.08 5.85 -16.48
C SER A 128 14.33 7.17 -15.73
N LEU A 129 13.44 7.56 -14.82
CA LEU A 129 13.62 8.78 -14.05
C LEU A 129 14.81 8.67 -13.08
N PRO A 130 15.72 9.66 -13.05
CA PRO A 130 16.79 9.71 -12.05
C PRO A 130 16.26 9.90 -10.62
N HIS A 131 15.02 10.39 -10.48
CA HIS A 131 14.33 10.52 -9.19
C HIS A 131 13.93 9.19 -8.56
N LEU A 132 13.85 8.09 -9.35
CA LEU A 132 13.42 6.79 -8.82
C LEU A 132 14.45 6.21 -7.85
N MET A 133 13.96 5.71 -6.71
CA MET A 133 14.77 5.00 -5.72
C MET A 133 14.78 3.49 -5.95
N HIS A 134 13.84 2.98 -6.72
CA HIS A 134 13.68 1.58 -7.08
C HIS A 134 12.92 1.51 -8.42
N PRO A 135 13.11 0.47 -9.26
CA PRO A 135 12.25 0.25 -10.43
C PRO A 135 10.76 0.33 -10.08
N VAL A 136 9.92 0.72 -11.04
CA VAL A 136 8.46 0.74 -10.84
C VAL A 136 8.01 -0.63 -10.34
N VAL A 137 7.30 -0.63 -9.21
CA VAL A 137 6.95 -1.84 -8.46
C VAL A 137 5.64 -2.36 -8.98
N THR A 138 5.66 -3.61 -9.42
CA THR A 138 4.48 -4.27 -10.02
C THR A 138 4.01 -5.44 -9.16
N ASP A 139 4.89 -5.97 -8.30
CA ASP A 139 4.58 -7.04 -7.36
C ASP A 139 4.07 -6.47 -6.02
N MET A 140 2.92 -6.98 -5.55
CA MET A 140 2.25 -6.43 -4.37
C MET A 140 2.96 -6.78 -3.05
N LYS A 141 3.59 -7.95 -2.96
CA LYS A 141 4.41 -8.30 -1.78
C LYS A 141 5.62 -7.40 -1.67
N LYS A 142 6.22 -7.04 -2.81
CA LYS A 142 7.30 -6.06 -2.85
C LYS A 142 6.82 -4.65 -2.50
N ALA A 143 5.62 -4.27 -2.93
CA ALA A 143 5.01 -3.00 -2.56
C ALA A 143 4.79 -2.89 -1.03
N GLU A 144 4.28 -3.95 -0.40
CA GLU A 144 4.17 -4.06 1.06
C GLU A 144 5.54 -3.88 1.74
N ALA A 145 6.56 -4.60 1.27
CA ALA A 145 7.89 -4.55 1.85
C ALA A 145 8.55 -3.16 1.69
N ILE A 146 8.22 -2.42 0.63
CA ILE A 146 8.65 -1.03 0.42
C ILE A 146 7.94 -0.07 1.39
N LEU A 147 6.65 -0.28 1.69
CA LEU A 147 5.95 0.48 2.73
C LEU A 147 6.56 0.23 4.12
N ALA A 148 6.91 -1.02 4.43
CA ALA A 148 7.62 -1.37 5.65
C ALA A 148 8.97 -0.65 5.73
N TRP A 149 9.78 -0.67 4.66
CA TRP A 149 11.02 0.09 4.60
C TRP A 149 10.81 1.59 4.77
N ALA A 150 9.73 2.15 4.21
CA ALA A 150 9.45 3.58 4.37
C ALA A 150 9.17 3.94 5.83
N VAL A 151 8.52 3.05 6.59
CA VAL A 151 8.35 3.19 8.04
C VAL A 151 9.70 3.15 8.75
N ASP A 152 10.57 2.19 8.43
CA ASP A 152 11.90 2.14 9.05
C ASP A 152 12.74 3.38 8.70
N LYS A 153 12.65 3.85 7.45
CA LYS A 153 13.35 5.06 6.99
C LYS A 153 12.83 6.30 7.70
N MET A 154 11.53 6.35 7.98
CA MET A 154 10.92 7.41 8.79
C MET A 154 11.53 7.44 10.20
N GLU A 155 11.65 6.31 10.87
CA GLU A 155 12.23 6.22 12.23
C GLU A 155 13.74 6.56 12.22
N GLN A 156 14.49 6.12 11.21
CA GLN A 156 15.90 6.50 11.02
C GLN A 156 16.05 8.01 10.87
N ARG A 157 15.20 8.65 10.05
CA ARG A 157 15.21 10.11 9.89
C ARG A 157 14.86 10.82 11.19
N TYR A 158 13.88 10.34 11.93
CA TYR A 158 13.54 10.91 13.24
C TYR A 158 14.72 10.89 14.20
N THR A 159 15.43 9.76 14.26
CA THR A 159 16.63 9.62 15.10
C THR A 159 17.70 10.64 14.69
N LEU A 160 17.92 10.80 13.39
CA LEU A 160 18.89 11.77 12.88
C LEU A 160 18.49 13.23 13.16
N LEU A 161 17.21 13.58 12.97
CA LEU A 161 16.68 14.92 13.27
C LEU A 161 16.81 15.23 14.77
N ALA A 162 16.51 14.26 15.63
CA ALA A 162 16.64 14.40 17.09
C ALA A 162 18.10 14.64 17.49
N ARG A 163 19.06 13.87 16.94
CA ARG A 163 20.50 14.10 17.16
C ARG A 163 20.97 15.46 16.67
N ALA A 164 20.42 15.95 15.55
CA ALA A 164 20.71 17.29 15.03
C ALA A 164 19.94 18.42 15.76
N GLY A 165 19.09 18.09 16.74
CA GLY A 165 18.30 19.07 17.50
C GLY A 165 17.26 19.83 16.67
N VAL A 166 16.75 19.25 15.59
CA VAL A 166 15.74 19.86 14.70
C VAL A 166 14.47 19.02 14.64
N ARG A 167 13.34 19.66 14.32
CA ARG A 167 12.03 18.99 14.29
C ARG A 167 11.60 18.54 12.90
N HIS A 168 12.12 19.18 11.84
CA HIS A 168 11.65 18.99 10.48
C HIS A 168 12.81 18.82 9.50
N LEU A 169 12.58 18.05 8.44
CA LEU A 169 13.52 17.86 7.32
C LEU A 169 13.98 19.19 6.72
N THR A 170 13.07 20.16 6.58
CA THR A 170 13.37 21.49 6.04
C THR A 170 14.37 22.25 6.90
N GLN A 171 14.29 22.11 8.22
CA GLN A 171 15.25 22.71 9.15
C GLN A 171 16.60 22.00 9.03
N TYR A 172 16.60 20.66 8.98
CA TYR A 172 17.83 19.89 8.77
C TYR A 172 18.57 20.30 7.50
N ASN A 173 17.86 20.36 6.37
CA ASN A 173 18.44 20.75 5.08
C ASN A 173 18.89 22.21 5.02
N SER A 174 18.47 23.05 5.96
CA SER A 174 18.96 24.43 6.08
C SER A 174 20.26 24.55 6.88
N LEU A 175 20.65 23.50 7.60
CA LEU A 175 21.92 23.47 8.32
C LEU A 175 23.08 23.24 7.35
N GLY A 176 24.17 23.98 7.55
CA GLY A 176 25.43 23.68 6.87
C GLY A 176 26.09 22.43 7.44
N ARG A 177 26.93 21.76 6.63
CA ARG A 177 27.65 20.54 7.02
C ARG A 177 28.38 20.65 8.36
N ASP A 178 29.09 21.76 8.58
CA ASP A 178 29.85 22.00 9.81
C ASP A 178 28.93 22.09 11.05
N GLU A 179 27.76 22.73 10.89
CA GLU A 179 26.78 22.86 11.97
C GLU A 179 26.11 21.50 12.27
N ILE A 180 25.82 20.69 11.23
CA ILE A 180 25.31 19.33 11.40
C ILE A 180 26.30 18.49 12.23
N LEU A 181 27.58 18.50 11.85
CA LEU A 181 28.63 17.76 12.56
C LEU A 181 28.81 18.23 14.00
N LYS A 182 28.79 19.55 14.23
CA LYS A 182 28.88 20.14 15.56
C LYS A 182 27.73 19.73 16.47
N ARG A 183 26.51 19.62 15.95
CA ARG A 183 25.32 19.22 16.72
C ARG A 183 25.26 17.73 16.98
N ILE A 184 25.53 16.91 15.96
CA ILE A 184 25.41 15.45 16.05
C ILE A 184 26.57 14.82 16.82
N GLN A 185 27.76 15.43 16.75
CA GLN A 185 28.98 14.98 17.43
C GLN A 185 29.29 13.50 17.13
N PRO A 186 29.61 13.13 15.88
CA PRO A 186 29.93 11.75 15.53
C PRO A 186 31.16 11.25 16.28
N GLU A 187 31.17 9.97 16.64
CA GLU A 187 32.24 9.34 17.42
C GLU A 187 33.45 8.94 16.57
N SER A 188 33.28 8.87 15.24
CA SER A 188 34.31 8.49 14.28
C SER A 188 34.21 9.28 12.98
N GLU A 189 35.30 9.31 12.20
CA GLU A 189 35.30 9.90 10.84
C GLU A 189 34.35 9.14 9.91
N GLU A 190 34.26 7.81 10.04
CA GLU A 190 33.34 6.99 9.25
C GLU A 190 31.86 7.34 9.53
N GLU A 191 31.51 7.53 10.80
CA GLU A 191 30.17 8.01 11.16
C GLU A 191 29.93 9.43 10.64
N ALA A 192 30.94 10.31 10.75
CA ALA A 192 30.84 11.65 10.23
C ALA A 192 30.49 11.64 8.74
N ASP A 193 31.17 10.82 7.94
CA ASP A 193 30.96 10.69 6.49
C ASP A 193 29.61 10.04 6.14
N ALA A 194 29.10 9.14 6.98
CA ALA A 194 27.78 8.53 6.78
C ALA A 194 26.61 9.51 7.00
N ILE A 195 26.82 10.61 7.74
CA ILE A 195 25.77 11.61 8.00
C ILE A 195 25.54 12.45 6.73
N PRO A 196 24.32 12.42 6.16
CA PRO A 196 24.02 13.15 4.94
C PRO A 196 24.05 14.67 5.18
N THR A 197 24.57 15.44 4.23
CA THR A 197 24.50 16.92 4.31
C THR A 197 23.07 17.43 4.10
N THR A 198 22.35 16.80 3.18
CA THR A 198 20.95 17.08 2.89
C THR A 198 20.22 15.77 2.64
N MET A 199 18.94 15.76 2.93
CA MET A 199 18.08 14.61 2.70
C MET A 199 16.93 14.98 1.76
N PRO A 200 16.69 14.24 0.67
CA PRO A 200 15.59 14.53 -0.24
C PRO A 200 14.25 14.23 0.43
N PHE A 201 13.19 14.91 -0.01
CA PHE A 201 11.84 14.43 0.24
C PHE A 201 11.61 13.11 -0.50
N ILE A 202 10.85 12.20 0.10
CA ILE A 202 10.47 10.92 -0.53
C ILE A 202 8.98 10.97 -0.83
N VAL A 203 8.60 10.79 -2.09
CA VAL A 203 7.19 10.73 -2.51
C VAL A 203 6.88 9.32 -2.99
N MET A 204 5.98 8.64 -2.30
CA MET A 204 5.49 7.32 -2.68
C MET A 204 4.17 7.47 -3.42
N ILE A 205 4.10 6.95 -4.64
CA ILE A 205 2.96 7.08 -5.54
C ILE A 205 2.44 5.68 -5.85
N ALA A 206 1.18 5.42 -5.51
CA ALA A 206 0.49 4.18 -5.85
C ALA A 206 -0.71 4.50 -6.73
N ASP A 207 -0.76 3.95 -7.95
CA ASP A 207 -1.87 4.21 -8.88
C ASP A 207 -3.17 3.55 -8.42
N GLU A 208 -3.10 2.33 -7.88
CA GLU A 208 -4.28 1.58 -7.47
C GLU A 208 -4.04 0.89 -6.12
N ILE A 209 -4.41 1.57 -5.03
CA ILE A 209 -4.30 1.00 -3.69
C ILE A 209 -5.25 -0.18 -3.47
N ALA A 210 -6.34 -0.32 -4.22
CA ALA A 210 -7.23 -1.45 -4.07
C ALA A 210 -6.53 -2.79 -4.37
N ASP A 211 -5.67 -2.81 -5.39
CA ASP A 211 -4.94 -4.02 -5.79
C ASP A 211 -3.93 -4.43 -4.69
N MET A 212 -3.37 -3.46 -3.96
CA MET A 212 -2.55 -3.69 -2.78
C MET A 212 -3.38 -4.25 -1.61
N MET A 213 -4.51 -3.61 -1.30
CA MET A 213 -5.39 -3.99 -0.19
C MET A 213 -5.96 -5.41 -0.34
N MET A 214 -6.19 -5.87 -1.58
CA MET A 214 -6.65 -7.22 -1.86
C MET A 214 -5.61 -8.31 -1.60
N THR A 215 -4.33 -7.97 -1.52
CA THR A 215 -3.24 -8.94 -1.29
C THR A 215 -2.87 -9.06 0.19
N ALA A 216 -2.67 -7.93 0.87
CA ALA A 216 -2.23 -7.85 2.27
C ALA A 216 -2.83 -6.61 2.97
N GLY A 217 -4.16 -6.50 2.97
CA GLY A 217 -4.85 -5.27 3.35
C GLY A 217 -4.55 -4.77 4.76
N LYS A 218 -4.41 -5.67 5.74
CA LYS A 218 -4.20 -5.29 7.14
C LYS A 218 -2.81 -4.69 7.37
N GLU A 219 -1.77 -5.32 6.85
CA GLU A 219 -0.38 -4.89 6.96
C GLU A 219 -0.16 -3.57 6.20
N ILE A 220 -0.67 -3.50 4.98
CA ILE A 220 -0.57 -2.31 4.12
C ILE A 220 -1.28 -1.11 4.77
N GLU A 221 -2.50 -1.31 5.28
CA GLU A 221 -3.22 -0.28 6.01
C GLU A 221 -2.44 0.21 7.23
N GLN A 222 -1.85 -0.69 8.02
CA GLN A 222 -1.03 -0.32 9.18
C GLN A 222 0.19 0.53 8.79
N TYR A 223 0.89 0.17 7.72
CA TYR A 223 2.02 0.96 7.25
C TYR A 223 1.59 2.34 6.72
N ILE A 224 0.49 2.40 5.95
CA ILE A 224 -0.07 3.67 5.46
C ILE A 224 -0.45 4.57 6.64
N ILE A 225 -1.15 4.06 7.65
CA ILE A 225 -1.55 4.83 8.84
C ILE A 225 -0.31 5.35 9.57
N ARG A 226 0.67 4.47 9.83
CA ARG A 226 1.89 4.85 10.57
C ARG A 226 2.69 5.93 9.84
N LEU A 227 2.82 5.82 8.52
CA LEU A 227 3.43 6.84 7.69
C LEU A 227 2.60 8.12 7.72
N ALA A 228 1.30 8.03 7.52
CA ALA A 228 0.43 9.20 7.44
C ALA A 228 0.42 10.04 8.73
N GLN A 229 0.56 9.39 9.89
CA GLN A 229 0.60 10.04 11.20
C GLN A 229 1.91 10.77 11.51
N LYS A 230 3.05 10.25 11.04
CA LYS A 230 4.37 10.68 11.54
C LYS A 230 5.29 11.18 10.44
N SER A 231 5.07 10.82 9.18
CA SER A 231 6.10 10.97 8.16
C SER A 231 6.22 12.39 7.57
N ARG A 232 5.23 13.27 7.79
CA ARG A 232 5.25 14.69 7.41
C ARG A 232 6.53 15.40 7.84
N ALA A 233 6.93 15.26 9.10
CA ALA A 233 8.05 16.01 9.66
C ALA A 233 9.40 15.58 9.07
N VAL A 234 9.53 14.30 8.72
CA VAL A 234 10.74 13.72 8.12
C VAL A 234 10.74 13.77 6.58
N GLY A 235 9.69 14.38 5.98
CA GLY A 235 9.56 14.62 4.55
C GLY A 235 9.39 13.34 3.73
N ILE A 236 8.56 12.42 4.20
CA ILE A 236 8.06 11.30 3.40
C ILE A 236 6.56 11.54 3.19
N HIS A 237 6.11 11.38 1.95
CA HIS A 237 4.78 11.77 1.49
C HIS A 237 4.14 10.63 0.71
N LEU A 238 2.83 10.48 0.84
CA LEU A 238 2.05 9.42 0.18
C LEU A 238 1.07 10.04 -0.80
N ILE A 239 1.02 9.51 -2.01
CA ILE A 239 0.00 9.81 -3.01
C ILE A 239 -0.64 8.48 -3.38
N LEU A 240 -1.84 8.27 -2.88
CA LEU A 240 -2.58 7.02 -3.01
C LEU A 240 -3.74 7.27 -3.94
N ALA A 241 -3.84 6.49 -5.01
CA ALA A 241 -4.94 6.60 -5.95
C ALA A 241 -5.76 5.31 -6.02
N THR A 242 -7.04 5.43 -6.34
CA THR A 242 -7.91 4.26 -6.56
C THR A 242 -9.04 4.56 -7.54
N GLN A 243 -9.39 3.56 -8.34
CA GLN A 243 -10.61 3.57 -9.17
C GLN A 243 -11.80 2.89 -8.48
N LYS A 244 -11.58 2.25 -7.33
CA LYS A 244 -12.59 1.53 -6.53
C LYS A 244 -12.78 2.25 -5.19
N PRO A 245 -13.56 3.35 -5.15
CA PRO A 245 -13.84 4.10 -3.92
C PRO A 245 -14.84 3.37 -3.01
N THR A 246 -14.52 2.15 -2.60
CA THR A 246 -15.32 1.34 -1.66
C THR A 246 -14.80 1.48 -0.24
N VAL A 247 -15.65 1.18 0.75
CA VAL A 247 -15.29 1.27 2.18
C VAL A 247 -14.14 0.31 2.53
N ASP A 248 -14.07 -0.84 1.87
CA ASP A 248 -13.01 -1.84 2.11
C ASP A 248 -11.63 -1.36 1.64
N VAL A 249 -11.59 -0.47 0.64
CA VAL A 249 -10.34 0.11 0.11
C VAL A 249 -10.01 1.41 0.84
N ILE A 250 -11.00 2.27 1.02
CA ILE A 250 -10.89 3.58 1.68
C ILE A 250 -11.57 3.47 3.05
N THR A 251 -10.91 2.79 3.97
CA THR A 251 -11.40 2.60 5.33
C THR A 251 -11.45 3.92 6.11
N GLY A 252 -12.19 3.96 7.21
CA GLY A 252 -12.21 5.13 8.10
C GLY A 252 -10.82 5.51 8.64
N LEU A 253 -9.94 4.52 8.86
CA LEU A 253 -8.58 4.76 9.33
C LEU A 253 -7.71 5.41 8.25
N ILE A 254 -7.83 4.96 6.99
CA ILE A 254 -7.16 5.61 5.85
C ILE A 254 -7.64 7.06 5.73
N LYS A 255 -8.96 7.30 5.77
CA LYS A 255 -9.52 8.66 5.65
C LYS A 255 -9.05 9.59 6.75
N SER A 256 -9.11 9.16 8.00
CA SER A 256 -8.71 9.99 9.15
C SER A 256 -7.24 10.42 9.13
N ASN A 257 -6.36 9.67 8.44
CA ASN A 257 -4.94 9.99 8.35
C ASN A 257 -4.53 10.62 7.00
N LEU A 258 -5.39 10.57 5.97
CA LEU A 258 -5.19 11.25 4.68
C LEU A 258 -6.24 12.35 4.51
N PRO A 259 -6.03 13.54 5.09
CA PRO A 259 -7.02 14.63 5.08
C PRO A 259 -7.09 15.37 3.74
N ALA A 260 -6.04 15.31 2.91
CA ALA A 260 -6.08 15.89 1.57
C ALA A 260 -6.70 14.89 0.60
N ARG A 261 -7.77 15.26 -0.09
CA ARG A 261 -8.49 14.35 -0.98
C ARG A 261 -8.89 15.01 -2.28
N ILE A 262 -8.75 14.28 -3.38
CA ILE A 262 -9.26 14.67 -4.70
C ILE A 262 -10.23 13.59 -5.15
N ALA A 263 -11.48 13.97 -5.39
CA ALA A 263 -12.44 13.11 -6.05
C ALA A 263 -12.70 13.62 -7.47
N PHE A 264 -12.42 12.78 -8.45
CA PHE A 264 -12.98 12.91 -9.80
C PHE A 264 -14.38 12.31 -9.83
N GLN A 265 -15.02 12.34 -10.99
CA GLN A 265 -16.35 11.75 -11.15
C GLN A 265 -16.38 10.28 -10.67
N VAL A 266 -17.31 9.98 -9.78
CA VAL A 266 -17.59 8.63 -9.25
C VAL A 266 -18.95 8.13 -9.72
N ALA A 267 -19.25 6.85 -9.51
CA ALA A 267 -20.47 6.25 -10.04
C ALA A 267 -21.71 6.60 -9.20
N SER A 268 -21.55 6.73 -7.88
CA SER A 268 -22.68 6.89 -6.96
C SER A 268 -22.44 7.94 -5.87
N ARG A 269 -23.53 8.40 -5.23
CA ARG A 269 -23.48 9.24 -4.02
C ARG A 269 -22.76 8.56 -2.87
N THR A 270 -22.89 7.23 -2.76
CA THR A 270 -22.22 6.44 -1.74
C THR A 270 -20.72 6.51 -1.94
N ASP A 271 -20.25 6.32 -3.17
CA ASP A 271 -18.82 6.44 -3.54
C ASP A 271 -18.28 7.84 -3.21
N SER A 272 -19.08 8.90 -3.49
CA SER A 272 -18.71 10.27 -3.15
C SER A 272 -18.48 10.43 -1.66
N ARG A 273 -19.39 9.90 -0.83
CA ARG A 273 -19.25 9.93 0.64
C ARG A 273 -18.08 9.10 1.14
N VAL A 274 -17.78 7.98 0.49
CA VAL A 274 -16.60 7.19 0.84
C VAL A 274 -15.34 8.03 0.69
N VAL A 275 -15.21 8.84 -0.36
CA VAL A 275 -14.00 9.65 -0.59
C VAL A 275 -14.00 10.96 0.19
N LEU A 276 -15.08 11.74 0.12
CA LEU A 276 -15.13 13.14 0.57
C LEU A 276 -15.88 13.34 1.87
N ASP A 277 -16.51 12.30 2.43
CA ASP A 277 -17.47 12.40 3.53
C ASP A 277 -18.76 13.20 3.18
N GLU A 278 -18.90 13.64 1.92
CA GLU A 278 -20.07 14.34 1.38
C GLU A 278 -20.45 13.87 -0.03
N CYS A 279 -21.67 14.18 -0.47
CA CYS A 279 -22.11 13.96 -1.85
C CYS A 279 -21.67 15.10 -2.77
N GLY A 280 -21.50 14.81 -4.06
CA GLY A 280 -21.22 15.82 -5.08
C GLY A 280 -20.30 15.33 -6.18
N ALA A 281 -19.41 14.39 -5.88
CA ALA A 281 -18.47 13.87 -6.87
C ALA A 281 -19.18 13.07 -7.98
N GLU A 282 -20.34 12.46 -7.71
CA GLU A 282 -21.15 11.76 -8.70
C GLU A 282 -21.73 12.69 -9.78
N ARG A 283 -21.78 14.00 -9.51
CA ARG A 283 -22.32 15.03 -10.41
C ARG A 283 -21.25 15.73 -11.25
N LEU A 284 -19.97 15.43 -11.01
CA LEU A 284 -18.87 15.96 -11.79
C LEU A 284 -18.99 15.53 -13.26
N LEU A 285 -18.35 16.29 -14.14
CA LEU A 285 -18.53 16.20 -15.58
C LEU A 285 -17.53 15.25 -16.27
N GLY A 286 -16.64 14.61 -15.50
CA GLY A 286 -15.49 13.85 -16.00
C GLY A 286 -14.42 14.75 -16.61
N ASN A 287 -13.49 14.16 -17.37
CA ASN A 287 -12.43 14.87 -18.10
C ASN A 287 -11.63 15.88 -17.25
N GLY A 288 -11.29 15.51 -16.01
CA GLY A 288 -10.51 16.34 -15.10
C GLY A 288 -11.32 17.24 -14.16
N ASP A 289 -12.64 17.30 -14.28
CA ASP A 289 -13.49 17.97 -13.28
C ASP A 289 -13.40 17.23 -11.94
N MET A 290 -13.07 17.96 -10.88
CA MET A 290 -12.76 17.39 -9.56
C MET A 290 -13.29 18.24 -8.40
N LEU A 291 -13.50 17.57 -7.27
CA LEU A 291 -13.62 18.19 -5.96
C LEU A 291 -12.33 17.96 -5.19
N PHE A 292 -11.76 19.04 -4.66
CA PHE A 292 -10.56 19.01 -3.84
C PHE A 292 -10.91 19.39 -2.40
N LEU A 293 -10.63 18.49 -1.46
CA LEU A 293 -10.71 18.73 -0.03
C LEU A 293 -9.30 19.05 0.49
N SER A 294 -9.10 20.29 0.89
CA SER A 294 -7.84 20.73 1.47
C SER A 294 -7.75 20.31 2.94
N PRO A 295 -6.55 19.91 3.45
CA PRO A 295 -6.36 19.62 4.86
C PRO A 295 -6.81 20.76 5.77
N GLY A 296 -7.43 20.41 6.90
CA GLY A 296 -7.88 21.37 7.91
C GLY A 296 -9.17 22.14 7.56
N THR A 297 -9.80 21.81 6.43
CA THR A 297 -11.09 22.38 6.01
C THR A 297 -12.11 21.27 5.85
N SER A 298 -13.39 21.59 6.02
CA SER A 298 -14.52 20.70 5.68
C SER A 298 -15.14 21.00 4.32
N LEU A 299 -14.73 22.10 3.68
CA LEU A 299 -15.32 22.58 2.44
C LEU A 299 -14.54 22.05 1.23
N THR A 300 -15.25 21.41 0.30
CA THR A 300 -14.66 21.01 -0.97
C THR A 300 -14.63 22.18 -1.95
N GLN A 301 -13.48 22.36 -2.60
CA GLN A 301 -13.31 23.30 -3.70
C GLN A 301 -13.46 22.55 -5.03
N ARG A 302 -14.39 23.00 -5.87
CA ARG A 302 -14.51 22.47 -7.25
C ARG A 302 -13.47 23.12 -8.15
N GLY A 303 -12.84 22.31 -8.99
CA GLY A 303 -11.89 22.78 -9.98
C GLY A 303 -11.77 21.86 -11.18
N GLN A 304 -11.20 22.40 -12.25
CA GLN A 304 -10.84 21.69 -13.46
C GLN A 304 -9.34 21.35 -13.40
N GLY A 305 -9.04 20.06 -13.39
CA GLY A 305 -7.68 19.53 -13.34
C GLY A 305 -6.85 19.93 -14.56
N THR A 306 -5.54 20.08 -14.36
CA THR A 306 -4.57 20.32 -15.44
C THR A 306 -4.48 19.11 -16.36
N PHE A 307 -4.39 19.40 -17.66
CA PHE A 307 -4.13 18.43 -18.69
C PHE A 307 -2.67 18.50 -19.15
N VAL A 308 -2.05 17.32 -19.21
CA VAL A 308 -0.76 17.07 -19.85
C VAL A 308 -0.94 15.90 -20.80
N SER A 309 -0.46 16.06 -22.04
CA SER A 309 -0.52 15.01 -23.06
C SER A 309 0.67 14.05 -22.96
N ASP A 310 0.51 12.84 -23.48
CA ASP A 310 1.60 11.84 -23.52
C ASP A 310 2.82 12.35 -24.28
N ASP A 311 2.64 13.14 -25.34
CA ASP A 311 3.73 13.79 -26.06
C ASP A 311 4.50 14.79 -25.18
N GLU A 312 3.79 15.54 -24.33
CA GLU A 312 4.42 16.44 -23.36
C GLU A 312 5.19 15.66 -22.30
N ILE A 313 4.62 14.57 -21.77
CA ILE A 313 5.30 13.66 -20.84
C ILE A 313 6.57 13.10 -21.49
N GLY A 314 6.48 12.62 -22.73
CA GLY A 314 7.62 12.09 -23.49
C GLY A 314 8.75 13.11 -23.66
N ARG A 315 8.43 14.38 -23.94
CA ARG A 315 9.42 15.46 -24.02
C ARG A 315 10.09 15.78 -22.68
N VAL A 316 9.31 15.81 -21.60
CA VAL A 316 9.85 15.99 -20.24
C VAL A 316 10.78 14.83 -19.90
N MET A 317 10.34 13.60 -20.14
CA MET A 317 11.13 12.38 -19.92
C MET A 317 12.42 12.35 -20.75
N ALA A 318 12.38 12.77 -22.01
CA ALA A 318 13.58 12.86 -22.85
C ALA A 318 14.59 13.89 -22.33
N THR A 319 14.13 14.92 -21.63
CA THR A 319 14.98 15.98 -21.07
C THR A 319 15.54 15.60 -19.69
N VAL A 320 14.74 14.95 -18.85
CA VAL A 320 15.09 14.61 -17.46
C VAL A 320 15.73 13.22 -17.34
N GLY A 321 15.30 12.27 -18.16
CA GLY A 321 15.74 10.87 -18.16
C GLY A 321 17.10 10.62 -18.83
N THR A 322 18.00 11.61 -18.83
CA THR A 322 19.31 11.51 -19.47
C THR A 322 20.36 10.78 -18.63
N ALA A 323 20.08 10.55 -17.35
CA ALA A 323 20.97 9.85 -16.42
C ALA A 323 20.33 8.53 -15.97
N GLU A 324 21.16 7.51 -15.76
CA GLU A 324 20.67 6.23 -15.24
C GLU A 324 20.12 6.39 -13.81
N PRO A 325 18.96 5.77 -13.50
CA PRO A 325 18.42 5.77 -12.15
C PRO A 325 19.39 5.14 -11.15
N GLN A 326 19.78 5.91 -10.13
CA GLN A 326 20.56 5.39 -9.01
C GLN A 326 19.61 4.85 -7.95
N TYR A 327 19.32 3.56 -8.03
CA TYR A 327 18.48 2.88 -7.05
C TYR A 327 19.15 2.76 -5.69
N ALA A 328 18.35 2.88 -4.63
CA ALA A 328 18.81 2.72 -3.27
C ALA A 328 19.15 1.24 -3.00
N LYS A 329 20.39 0.97 -2.59
CA LYS A 329 20.87 -0.40 -2.33
C LYS A 329 19.97 -1.15 -1.33
N GLU A 330 19.53 -0.46 -0.28
CA GLU A 330 18.60 -0.98 0.74
C GLU A 330 17.29 -1.51 0.13
N LEU A 331 16.78 -0.88 -0.93
CA LEU A 331 15.52 -1.26 -1.58
C LEU A 331 15.69 -2.36 -2.63
N VAL A 332 16.83 -2.40 -3.31
CA VAL A 332 17.12 -3.45 -4.32
C VAL A 332 17.33 -4.80 -3.64
N ASN A 333 17.99 -4.79 -2.47
CA ASN A 333 18.27 -6.01 -1.69
C ASN A 333 17.09 -6.43 -0.81
N LEU A 334 15.98 -5.71 -0.87
CA LEU A 334 14.81 -5.94 -0.05
C LEU A 334 14.11 -7.22 -0.53
N GLN A 335 14.25 -8.28 0.25
CA GLN A 335 13.51 -9.51 0.05
C GLN A 335 12.14 -9.36 0.70
N PRO A 336 11.04 -9.75 0.01
CA PRO A 336 9.73 -9.83 0.66
C PRO A 336 9.85 -10.71 1.90
N ALA A 337 9.24 -10.31 3.01
CA ALA A 337 9.22 -11.13 4.21
C ALA A 337 8.72 -12.55 3.84
N PRO A 338 9.35 -13.63 4.33
CA PRO A 338 8.83 -14.96 4.12
C PRO A 338 7.44 -15.02 4.77
N SER A 339 6.40 -14.98 3.94
CA SER A 339 5.04 -15.29 4.38
C SER A 339 5.07 -16.69 4.98
N GLY A 340 4.45 -16.88 6.15
CA GLY A 340 4.36 -18.17 6.85
C GLY A 340 3.58 -19.28 6.12
N ASP A 341 3.50 -19.21 4.80
CA ASP A 341 3.00 -20.24 3.89
C ASP A 341 4.09 -20.52 2.85
N SER A 342 5.02 -21.40 3.23
CA SER A 342 5.85 -22.15 2.29
C SER A 342 6.09 -23.54 2.85
N ALA A 343 5.00 -24.31 2.95
CA ALA A 343 5.12 -25.72 2.67
C ALA A 343 5.55 -25.85 1.19
N THR A 344 6.59 -26.63 0.92
CA THR A 344 7.12 -27.02 -0.40
C THR A 344 8.08 -26.06 -1.12
N LYS A 345 9.28 -25.82 -0.56
CA LYS A 345 10.51 -25.77 -1.37
C LYS A 345 11.66 -26.44 -0.59
N GLY A 346 12.35 -27.38 -1.25
CA GLY A 346 13.39 -28.23 -0.66
C GLY A 346 14.61 -27.45 -0.12
N PRO A 347 15.49 -28.13 0.64
CA PRO A 347 16.45 -27.47 1.53
C PRO A 347 17.55 -26.77 0.73
N VAL A 348 17.69 -25.46 0.91
CA VAL A 348 18.85 -24.70 0.45
C VAL A 348 19.87 -24.69 1.58
N VAL A 349 20.84 -25.60 1.53
CA VAL A 349 21.96 -25.71 2.49
C VAL A 349 23.03 -24.67 2.17
N LYS A 350 22.72 -23.38 2.31
CA LYS A 350 23.74 -22.31 2.30
C LYS A 350 23.40 -21.30 3.38
N ASP A 351 24.33 -21.14 4.33
CA ASP A 351 24.28 -20.34 5.57
C ASP A 351 23.75 -21.02 6.84
N ARG A 352 24.16 -22.27 7.13
CA ARG A 352 23.99 -22.85 8.47
C ARG A 352 25.31 -23.11 9.17
N ASP A 353 25.23 -23.11 10.50
CA ASP A 353 26.33 -23.31 11.45
C ASP A 353 27.25 -24.48 11.03
N GLU A 354 28.56 -24.35 11.19
CA GLU A 354 29.57 -25.37 10.79
C GLU A 354 29.27 -26.77 11.36
N LEU A 355 28.63 -26.84 12.53
CA LEU A 355 28.27 -28.11 13.19
C LEU A 355 26.87 -28.61 12.82
N TYR A 356 26.14 -27.92 11.95
CA TYR A 356 24.75 -28.23 11.62
C TYR A 356 24.59 -29.61 10.98
N ALA A 357 25.41 -29.96 9.99
CA ALA A 357 25.37 -31.27 9.35
C ALA A 357 25.62 -32.40 10.36
N ALA A 358 26.64 -32.26 11.20
CA ALA A 358 26.92 -33.22 12.28
C ALA A 358 25.77 -33.31 13.30
N ALA A 359 25.10 -32.19 13.57
CA ALA A 359 23.93 -32.16 14.47
C ALA A 359 22.74 -32.92 13.88
N VAL A 360 22.49 -32.79 12.57
CA VAL A 360 21.43 -33.52 11.86
C VAL A 360 21.67 -35.02 11.94
N GLU A 361 22.89 -35.47 11.66
CA GLU A 361 23.24 -36.91 11.72
C GLU A 361 23.00 -37.50 13.11
N VAL A 362 23.38 -36.77 14.16
CA VAL A 362 23.20 -37.21 15.54
C VAL A 362 21.71 -37.30 15.88
N VAL A 363 20.90 -36.35 15.43
CA VAL A 363 19.45 -36.34 15.67
C VAL A 363 18.75 -37.49 14.93
N ILE A 364 19.10 -37.72 13.66
CA ILE A 364 18.55 -38.82 12.87
C ILE A 364 18.95 -40.17 13.46
N ARG A 365 20.21 -40.35 13.84
CA ARG A 365 20.72 -41.60 14.42
C ARG A 365 20.06 -41.94 15.76
N GLU A 366 19.80 -40.95 16.60
CA GLU A 366 19.22 -41.13 17.93
C GLU A 366 17.68 -41.07 17.92
N GLY A 367 17.07 -40.75 16.78
CA GLY A 367 15.61 -40.71 16.58
C GLY A 367 14.88 -39.64 17.41
N ARG A 368 15.59 -38.63 17.94
CA ARG A 368 14.99 -37.57 18.77
C ARG A 368 15.75 -36.23 18.66
N GLY A 369 15.03 -35.16 18.34
CA GLY A 369 15.56 -33.80 18.24
C GLY A 369 15.45 -33.02 19.55
N SER A 370 16.38 -33.21 20.50
CA SER A 370 16.42 -32.43 21.74
C SER A 370 17.67 -31.57 21.87
N VAL A 371 17.52 -30.37 22.43
CA VAL A 371 18.65 -29.45 22.68
C VAL A 371 19.69 -30.11 23.58
N SER A 372 19.26 -30.78 24.65
CA SER A 372 20.12 -31.51 25.59
C SER A 372 20.91 -32.67 24.97
N LEU A 373 20.43 -33.23 23.85
CA LEU A 373 21.14 -34.25 23.09
C LEU A 373 22.30 -33.64 22.30
N LEU A 374 22.05 -32.53 21.59
CA LEU A 374 23.08 -31.79 20.87
C LEU A 374 24.15 -31.20 21.81
N GLN A 375 23.75 -30.69 22.98
CA GLN A 375 24.70 -30.18 23.98
C GLN A 375 25.69 -31.26 24.47
N ARG A 376 25.24 -32.51 24.62
CA ARG A 376 26.09 -33.62 25.07
C ARG A 376 26.92 -34.23 23.94
N ALA A 377 26.33 -34.35 22.75
CA ALA A 377 27.00 -34.99 21.61
C ALA A 377 28.04 -34.08 20.93
N LEU A 378 27.75 -32.77 20.83
CA LEU A 378 28.58 -31.80 20.10
C LEU A 378 29.21 -30.73 20.99
N GLY A 379 28.98 -30.77 22.31
CA GLY A 379 29.57 -29.82 23.25
C GLY A 379 29.08 -28.37 23.07
N VAL A 380 27.94 -28.16 22.41
CA VAL A 380 27.40 -26.82 22.12
C VAL A 380 26.63 -26.25 23.31
N GLY A 381 26.59 -24.92 23.44
CA GLY A 381 25.76 -24.23 24.44
C GLY A 381 24.26 -24.31 24.12
N TYR A 382 23.39 -24.09 25.12
CA TYR A 382 21.93 -24.23 24.99
C TYR A 382 21.36 -23.40 23.82
N GLY A 383 21.73 -22.12 23.71
CA GLY A 383 21.22 -21.25 22.65
C GLY A 383 21.64 -21.68 21.23
N ARG A 384 22.84 -22.25 21.08
CA ARG A 384 23.33 -22.77 19.80
C ARG A 384 22.62 -24.07 19.43
N GLY A 385 22.44 -24.97 20.39
CA GLY A 385 21.66 -26.20 20.21
C GLY A 385 20.18 -25.95 19.93
N ALA A 386 19.57 -24.94 20.57
CA ALA A 386 18.19 -24.53 20.31
C ALA A 386 18.00 -24.06 18.86
N ARG A 387 18.86 -23.15 18.40
CA ARG A 387 18.85 -22.69 17.00
C ARG A 387 19.02 -23.83 16.00
N MET A 388 19.91 -24.80 16.28
CA MET A 388 20.10 -25.97 15.41
C MET A 388 18.83 -26.83 15.31
N ILE A 389 18.10 -27.05 16.40
CA ILE A 389 16.83 -27.78 16.38
C ILE A 389 15.72 -26.99 15.66
N ASP A 390 15.69 -25.67 15.81
CA ASP A 390 14.75 -24.81 15.09
C ASP A 390 14.99 -24.86 13.57
N PHE A 391 16.24 -24.74 13.17
CA PHE A 391 16.70 -24.92 11.80
C PHE A 391 16.34 -26.31 11.25
N MET A 392 16.54 -27.39 12.02
CA MET A 392 16.11 -28.73 11.58
C MET A 392 14.61 -28.85 11.37
N ALA A 393 13.79 -28.08 12.11
CA ALA A 393 12.35 -28.08 11.90
C ALA A 393 11.95 -27.29 10.66
N GLU A 394 12.63 -26.17 10.38
CA GLU A 394 12.48 -25.42 9.12
C GLU A 394 12.85 -26.27 7.90
N ASP A 395 13.89 -27.11 8.02
CA ASP A 395 14.32 -28.02 6.94
C ASP A 395 13.44 -29.27 6.80
N GLY A 396 12.45 -29.45 7.68
CA GLY A 396 11.59 -30.64 7.70
C GLY A 396 12.29 -31.91 8.17
N ILE A 397 13.43 -31.81 8.86
CA ILE A 397 14.18 -32.95 9.41
C ILE A 397 13.58 -33.42 10.73
N VAL A 398 13.06 -32.48 11.53
CA VAL A 398 12.31 -32.76 12.76
C VAL A 398 10.94 -32.10 12.74
N GLY A 399 10.01 -32.62 13.54
CA GLY A 399 8.66 -32.07 13.67
C GLY A 399 8.62 -30.66 14.26
N GLN A 400 7.42 -30.07 14.30
CA GLN A 400 7.20 -28.73 14.83
C GLN A 400 7.47 -28.63 16.34
N TYR A 401 7.51 -27.39 16.85
CA TYR A 401 7.80 -27.08 18.25
C TYR A 401 6.89 -27.84 19.23
N ALA A 402 7.48 -28.76 19.99
CA ALA A 402 6.79 -29.60 20.98
C ALA A 402 7.04 -29.16 22.43
N GLY A 403 7.11 -27.85 22.69
CA GLY A 403 7.34 -27.32 24.05
C GLY A 403 8.69 -27.73 24.63
N SER A 404 8.69 -28.28 25.86
CA SER A 404 9.89 -28.76 26.56
C SER A 404 10.32 -30.18 26.17
N GLN A 405 9.59 -30.86 25.27
CA GLN A 405 9.86 -32.22 24.84
C GLN A 405 10.75 -32.27 23.59
N ALA A 406 11.39 -33.43 23.38
CA ALA A 406 12.17 -33.67 22.16
C ALA A 406 11.26 -33.73 20.94
N ARG A 407 11.71 -33.17 19.81
CA ARG A 407 10.96 -33.22 18.54
C ARG A 407 11.14 -34.58 17.87
N GLU A 408 10.07 -35.08 17.27
CA GLU A 408 10.10 -36.31 16.47
C GLU A 408 10.92 -36.10 15.20
N VAL A 409 11.66 -37.12 14.76
CA VAL A 409 12.50 -37.05 13.55
C VAL A 409 11.66 -37.50 12.36
N LEU A 410 11.63 -36.68 11.31
CA LEU A 410 10.80 -36.89 10.12
C LEU A 410 11.58 -37.40 8.90
N MET A 411 12.91 -37.49 9.02
CA MET A 411 13.80 -37.87 7.92
C MET A 411 14.72 -39.03 8.30
N THR A 412 14.94 -39.95 7.36
CA THR A 412 15.86 -41.08 7.53
C THR A 412 17.29 -40.74 7.08
N MET A 413 18.26 -41.55 7.51
CA MET A 413 19.68 -41.32 7.18
C MET A 413 19.95 -41.42 5.66
N ASP A 414 19.23 -42.30 4.98
CA ASP A 414 19.35 -42.50 3.53
C ASP A 414 18.79 -41.30 2.74
N GLU A 415 17.69 -40.71 3.21
CA GLU A 415 17.10 -39.49 2.63
C GLU A 415 18.01 -38.27 2.86
N TRP A 416 18.67 -38.19 4.02
CA TRP A 416 19.64 -37.13 4.31
C TRP A 416 20.91 -37.24 3.45
N ALA A 417 21.44 -38.45 3.26
CA ALA A 417 22.60 -38.71 2.39
C ALA A 417 22.28 -38.36 0.92
N ALA A 418 21.08 -38.71 0.44
CA ALA A 418 20.61 -38.33 -0.88
C ALA A 418 20.48 -36.79 -1.04
N ALA A 419 20.04 -36.09 0.02
CA ALA A 419 19.95 -34.63 0.03
C ALA A 419 21.31 -33.92 0.02
N GLN A 420 22.36 -34.57 0.54
CA GLN A 420 23.75 -34.07 0.51
C GLN A 420 24.47 -34.34 -0.83
N GLY A 421 23.85 -35.10 -1.74
CA GLY A 421 24.42 -35.45 -3.05
C GLY A 421 25.50 -36.55 -2.98
N GLU A 422 25.51 -37.35 -1.93
CA GLU A 422 26.40 -38.52 -1.81
C GLU A 422 25.74 -39.75 -2.46
N GLU A 423 26.45 -40.44 -3.36
CA GLU A 423 25.95 -41.70 -3.96
C GLU A 423 25.84 -42.79 -2.89
N PRO A 424 24.73 -43.58 -2.88
CA PRO A 424 24.50 -44.57 -1.84
C PRO A 424 25.57 -45.67 -1.87
N ILE A 425 26.13 -45.97 -0.70
CA ILE A 425 27.06 -47.08 -0.48
C ILE A 425 26.31 -48.39 -0.79
N PRO A 426 26.83 -49.30 -1.64
CA PRO A 426 26.14 -50.54 -1.96
C PRO A 426 25.97 -51.40 -0.69
N PRO A 427 24.81 -52.06 -0.51
CA PRO A 427 24.53 -52.82 0.70
C PRO A 427 25.51 -54.00 0.87
N ASP A 428 25.93 -54.23 2.12
CA ASP A 428 26.79 -55.35 2.49
C ASP A 428 26.21 -56.69 2.02
N PRO A 429 27.06 -57.62 1.52
CA PRO A 429 26.58 -58.93 1.08
C PRO A 429 25.96 -59.69 2.25
N PRO A 430 24.84 -60.40 2.03
CA PRO A 430 24.11 -61.05 3.11
C PRO A 430 25.00 -62.06 3.85
N PRO A 431 24.89 -62.16 5.18
CA PRO A 431 25.67 -63.11 5.96
C PRO A 431 25.37 -64.54 5.50
N ARG A 432 26.42 -65.33 5.24
CA ARG A 432 26.32 -66.75 4.88
C ARG A 432 25.52 -67.51 5.96
N ARG A 433 24.26 -67.82 5.67
CA ARG A 433 23.44 -68.71 6.51
C ARG A 433 24.00 -70.13 6.43
N LEU A 434 24.49 -70.65 7.55
CA LEU A 434 24.70 -72.09 7.75
C LEU A 434 23.33 -72.79 7.67
N LYS A 435 23.22 -73.78 6.79
CA LYS A 435 22.01 -74.58 6.58
C LYS A 435 21.68 -75.39 7.83
N ILE A 436 20.53 -75.14 8.43
CA ILE A 436 19.80 -76.12 9.24
C ILE A 436 18.35 -76.11 8.71
N ASN A 437 17.95 -77.18 8.05
CA ASN A 437 16.55 -77.50 7.71
C ASN A 437 15.95 -78.30 8.89
N PRO A 438 14.66 -78.13 9.22
CA PRO A 438 13.66 -79.00 8.57
C PRO A 438 12.26 -78.40 8.28
N HIS A 439 11.69 -78.87 7.15
CA HIS A 439 10.28 -79.11 6.74
C HIS A 439 9.27 -77.93 6.71
N ALA A 440 8.81 -77.45 5.53
CA ALA A 440 7.82 -78.01 4.55
C ALA A 440 6.37 -77.87 5.08
N GLU A 441 5.36 -77.32 4.39
CA GLU A 441 4.97 -77.23 2.96
C GLU A 441 4.24 -75.87 2.71
N GLU A 442 4.52 -75.09 1.67
CA GLU A 442 3.91 -75.07 0.31
C GLU A 442 2.38 -74.89 0.32
N THR A 443 1.85 -73.82 -0.27
CA THR A 443 1.56 -73.75 -1.72
C THR A 443 1.27 -72.32 -2.17
N ALA A 444 1.79 -71.93 -3.34
CA ALA A 444 1.03 -71.28 -4.42
C ALA A 444 1.98 -70.83 -5.53
N ASP A 445 1.90 -71.49 -6.67
CA ASP A 445 2.10 -70.92 -8.00
C ASP A 445 1.08 -71.65 -8.88
N ASP A 446 0.20 -70.94 -9.59
CA ASP A 446 0.47 -70.62 -11.00
C ASP A 446 -0.77 -70.01 -11.68
N ASP A 447 -0.46 -68.97 -12.43
CA ASP A 447 -1.04 -68.32 -13.60
C ASP A 447 -2.46 -68.62 -14.16
N SER A 448 -2.97 -67.54 -14.77
CA SER A 448 -3.59 -67.45 -16.11
C SER A 448 -5.11 -67.27 -16.26
N VAL A 449 -5.44 -66.17 -16.96
CA VAL A 449 -6.30 -66.10 -18.16
C VAL A 449 -7.85 -66.04 -18.01
N GLU A 450 -8.36 -64.93 -18.56
CA GLU A 450 -9.58 -64.69 -19.37
C GLU A 450 -11.01 -65.08 -18.95
N GLU A 451 -11.90 -64.15 -19.32
CA GLU A 451 -13.27 -64.26 -19.86
C GLU A 451 -14.50 -64.54 -18.96
N GLU A 452 -15.37 -63.50 -18.96
CA GLU A 452 -16.80 -63.52 -19.28
C GLU A 452 -17.85 -64.33 -18.48
N THR A 453 -18.78 -63.54 -17.91
CA THR A 453 -20.27 -63.65 -18.04
C THR A 453 -21.12 -64.53 -17.10
N THR A 454 -21.94 -63.82 -16.30
CA THR A 454 -23.42 -64.01 -16.05
C THR A 454 -23.93 -65.23 -15.27
N PRO A 455 -25.23 -65.32 -14.86
CA PRO A 455 -26.28 -64.32 -14.56
C PRO A 455 -27.02 -64.61 -13.22
N ASP A 456 -28.05 -63.80 -12.89
CA ASP A 456 -29.41 -64.18 -12.42
C ASP A 456 -30.07 -62.92 -11.78
N ASP A 457 -31.03 -62.25 -12.44
CA ASP A 457 -32.50 -62.50 -12.45
C ASP A 457 -33.15 -62.12 -11.09
N GLU A 458 -34.23 -61.32 -10.93
CA GLU A 458 -35.46 -61.05 -11.70
C GLU A 458 -36.16 -59.81 -11.02
N ASP A 459 -36.61 -58.75 -11.73
CA ASP A 459 -38.01 -58.44 -12.18
C ASP A 459 -38.61 -57.18 -11.44
N PRO A 460 -39.71 -56.50 -11.86
CA PRO A 460 -39.66 -55.32 -12.74
C PRO A 460 -40.64 -54.16 -12.36
N SER A 461 -40.72 -53.17 -13.26
CA SER A 461 -41.85 -52.23 -13.51
C SER A 461 -42.12 -51.13 -12.48
N LEU A 462 -42.62 -49.92 -12.77
CA LEU A 462 -42.79 -48.97 -13.90
C LEU A 462 -43.94 -48.04 -13.45
N ILE A 463 -43.91 -46.79 -13.92
CA ILE A 463 -45.02 -45.80 -14.02
C ILE A 463 -45.14 -44.76 -12.90
N ALA A 464 -45.44 -43.56 -13.39
CA ALA A 464 -45.37 -42.24 -12.80
C ALA A 464 -46.76 -41.62 -12.60
N GLU A 465 -46.72 -40.48 -11.90
CA GLU A 465 -47.59 -39.28 -11.94
C GLU A 465 -48.83 -39.16 -11.03
N ALA A 466 -48.98 -37.89 -10.61
CA ALA A 466 -50.15 -37.14 -10.14
C ALA A 466 -50.66 -37.46 -8.73
N ASP A 467 -51.16 -36.54 -7.91
CA ASP A 467 -51.32 -35.07 -7.92
C ASP A 467 -51.79 -34.72 -6.47
N ASP A 468 -51.92 -33.41 -6.21
CA ASP A 468 -52.92 -32.79 -5.32
C ASP A 468 -52.61 -32.40 -3.85
N GLU A 469 -52.92 -31.11 -3.64
CA GLU A 469 -53.59 -30.44 -2.50
C GLU A 469 -52.76 -29.85 -1.33
N ASP A 470 -52.61 -28.52 -1.42
CA ASP A 470 -52.94 -27.45 -0.45
C ASP A 470 -53.12 -27.81 1.05
N GLU A 471 -52.46 -27.05 1.93
CA GLU A 471 -53.12 -26.23 2.99
C GLU A 471 -52.10 -25.39 3.79
N ASP A 472 -52.58 -24.21 4.20
CA ASP A 472 -51.93 -23.10 4.88
C ASP A 472 -51.42 -23.39 6.32
N VAL A 473 -50.65 -22.42 6.88
CA VAL A 473 -50.76 -21.82 8.24
C VAL A 473 -49.44 -21.12 8.63
N ASP A 474 -49.48 -19.77 8.70
CA ASP A 474 -49.11 -18.83 9.79
C ASP A 474 -47.87 -19.12 10.69
N GLU A 475 -47.13 -18.19 11.30
CA GLU A 475 -47.21 -16.73 11.53
C GLU A 475 -45.85 -16.28 12.15
N ASP A 476 -45.52 -14.99 11.98
CA ASP A 476 -44.84 -14.07 12.90
C ASP A 476 -43.40 -14.28 13.44
N ALA A 477 -42.56 -13.29 13.14
CA ALA A 477 -41.74 -12.63 14.17
C ALA A 477 -41.43 -11.18 13.77
N GLU A 478 -41.93 -10.27 14.60
CA GLU A 478 -41.98 -8.82 14.50
C GLU A 478 -40.61 -8.13 14.58
N SER A 479 -40.56 -6.99 13.90
CA SER A 479 -39.64 -5.88 14.08
C SER A 479 -40.37 -4.73 14.78
N GLU A 480 -39.77 -4.05 15.75
CA GLU A 480 -39.97 -2.63 16.10
C GLU A 480 -38.98 -2.28 17.24
N GLU A 481 -38.05 -1.34 17.00
CA GLU A 481 -38.10 0.10 17.30
C GLU A 481 -37.71 0.45 18.75
N GLU A 482 -36.64 1.21 18.89
CA GLU A 482 -36.38 1.99 20.10
C GLU A 482 -35.76 3.34 19.69
N ASP A 483 -36.62 4.36 19.74
CA ASP A 483 -36.31 5.79 19.66
C ASP A 483 -35.52 6.24 20.91
N GLY A 484 -34.60 7.18 20.71
CA GLY A 484 -33.89 7.89 21.78
C GLY A 484 -33.57 9.31 21.36
N ASP A 485 -34.53 10.21 21.60
CA ASP A 485 -34.37 11.66 21.59
C ASP A 485 -33.50 12.12 22.77
N ASP A 486 -32.46 12.92 22.49
CA ASP A 486 -31.83 13.81 23.47
C ASP A 486 -31.46 15.13 22.75
N GLU A 487 -32.33 16.14 22.90
CA GLU A 487 -32.08 17.54 22.54
C GLU A 487 -31.47 18.27 23.75
N ASP A 488 -30.18 18.60 23.70
CA ASP A 488 -29.54 19.57 24.61
C ASP A 488 -29.22 20.86 23.85
N GLU A 489 -30.06 21.87 24.05
CA GLU A 489 -29.94 23.22 23.49
C GLU A 489 -29.08 24.10 24.44
N TYR A 490 -27.86 24.45 24.02
CA TYR A 490 -26.99 25.40 24.75
C TYR A 490 -27.16 26.81 24.16
N GLU A 491 -27.76 27.71 24.95
CA GLU A 491 -27.94 29.14 24.69
C GLU A 491 -26.60 29.89 24.91
N TYR A 492 -26.07 30.53 23.86
CA TYR A 492 -24.91 31.43 23.95
C TYR A 492 -25.38 32.90 23.90
N VAL A 493 -25.11 33.62 25.00
CA VAL A 493 -25.26 35.08 25.10
C VAL A 493 -24.05 35.75 24.44
N TYR A 494 -24.30 36.62 23.46
CA TYR A 494 -23.29 37.54 22.92
C TYR A 494 -23.27 38.83 23.74
N GLU A 495 -22.11 39.20 24.28
CA GLU A 495 -21.84 40.57 24.75
C GLU A 495 -21.25 41.36 23.57
N ASP A 496 -21.94 42.43 23.18
CA ASP A 496 -21.50 43.42 22.20
C ASP A 496 -20.36 44.28 22.78
N GLU A 497 -19.19 44.26 22.13
CA GLU A 497 -18.20 45.34 22.24
C GLU A 497 -18.32 46.24 21.00
N GLU A 498 -18.90 47.44 21.18
CA GLU A 498 -18.92 48.50 20.18
C GLU A 498 -17.50 49.08 20.01
N GLU A 499 -16.93 48.89 18.80
CA GLU A 499 -15.79 49.66 18.31
C GLU A 499 -16.24 51.11 18.03
N THR A 500 -15.43 52.06 18.49
CA THR A 500 -15.60 53.49 18.27
C THR A 500 -14.90 53.90 16.98
N ASP A 501 -15.67 54.42 16.04
CA ASP A 501 -15.19 55.15 14.87
C ASP A 501 -14.59 56.51 15.29
N GLU A 502 -13.33 56.76 14.95
CA GLU A 502 -12.79 58.11 14.79
C GLU A 502 -12.21 58.25 13.38
N GLU A 503 -12.94 59.02 12.55
CA GLU A 503 -12.50 59.62 11.29
C GLU A 503 -11.42 60.68 11.53
N GLU A 504 -10.48 60.79 10.58
CA GLU A 504 -9.96 62.01 9.91
C GLU A 504 -8.57 61.69 9.33
N GLY A 505 -8.38 61.72 8.00
CA GLY A 505 -7.80 62.87 7.27
C GLY A 505 -6.25 62.81 7.33
N GLU A 506 -5.43 62.94 6.30
CA GLU A 506 -5.48 63.56 4.98
C GLU A 506 -4.32 63.01 4.13
N TYR A 507 -4.45 63.25 2.83
CA TYR A 507 -3.47 63.15 1.75
C TYR A 507 -2.10 63.81 2.06
N GLU A 508 -1.00 63.23 1.58
CA GLU A 508 -0.05 63.94 0.68
C GLU A 508 0.99 63.01 0.04
N GLU A 509 1.33 63.35 -1.20
CA GLU A 509 2.25 62.71 -2.14
C GLU A 509 3.74 62.91 -1.78
N ASP A 510 4.58 62.06 -2.39
CA ASP A 510 5.98 62.26 -2.78
C ASP A 510 7.06 62.56 -1.73
N VAL A 511 7.98 61.60 -1.51
CA VAL A 511 9.39 61.56 -2.02
C VAL A 511 9.98 60.16 -1.82
#